data_AF-A0A9Q0Q2B8-F1
#
_entry.id   AF-A0A9Q0Q2B8-F1
#
_cell.length_a   1.000
_cell.length_b   1.000
_cell.length_c   1.000
_cell.angle_alpha   90.00
_cell.angle_beta   90.00
_cell.angle_gamma   90.00
#
_symmetry.space_group_name_H-M   'P 1'
#
loop_
_entity.id
_entity.type
_entity.pdbx_description
1 polymer ?
#
loop_
_entity_poly.entity_id
_entity_poly.type
_entity_poly.pdbx_seq_one_letter_code
_entity_poly.pdbx_strand_id
1 'polypeptide(L)'
;MRAGLSTIQQTLTPEAASVLNHSIAEASRRNHGQTTPLHVAATLLGSPSGFLRQACIKSHPNSSHPLQCRALELCFSVALERLPTAQNLSPGLDPPISNALMAALKRAQAHQRRGCPEQQQQPLLAVKVELEQLIISILDDPSVSRVMREASFSSPSVKATIEQSLNASTNSNSAANSGIGLGFRAPGAVAVPAPVTNRNLYVNPRLQQGIVGQSGAQRNDEVKKVIDILLKSKKRNPVLVGESEPQMVVKEVLKRIKSKEVGDGPLKNVQLIHLEKGFLDKAHIAAKIVELGGLIETRIRNLDCGGVILDLGGFEMAC
;
A
#
# COMPACT_ATOMS: atom_id res chain seq x y z
N MET A 1 -35.77 -10.40 -4.11
CA MET A 1 -34.47 -9.82 -4.50
C MET A 1 -33.24 -10.47 -3.81
N ARG A 2 -33.38 -11.55 -3.02
CA ARG A 2 -32.27 -12.18 -2.28
C ARG A 2 -31.30 -13.00 -3.17
N ALA A 3 -31.81 -13.63 -4.24
CA ALA A 3 -31.02 -14.48 -5.14
C ALA A 3 -29.88 -13.75 -5.87
N GLY A 4 -30.05 -12.46 -6.19
CA GLY A 4 -29.00 -11.67 -6.87
C GLY A 4 -27.79 -11.37 -5.99
N LEU A 5 -27.97 -11.26 -4.67
CA LEU A 5 -26.90 -10.96 -3.72
C LEU A 5 -25.97 -12.16 -3.54
N SER A 6 -26.55 -13.36 -3.41
CA SER A 6 -25.80 -14.61 -3.32
C SER A 6 -24.96 -14.86 -4.57
N THR A 7 -25.48 -14.58 -5.77
CA THR A 7 -24.70 -14.72 -7.01
C THR A 7 -23.60 -13.67 -7.12
N ILE A 8 -23.83 -12.43 -6.65
CA ILE A 8 -22.79 -11.40 -6.65
C ILE A 8 -21.67 -11.75 -5.66
N GLN A 9 -22.00 -12.20 -4.45
CA GLN A 9 -21.00 -12.63 -3.46
C GLN A 9 -20.14 -13.80 -3.95
N GLN A 10 -20.71 -14.72 -4.73
CA GLN A 10 -19.95 -15.81 -5.37
C GLN A 10 -18.95 -15.33 -6.42
N THR A 11 -19.11 -14.11 -6.94
CA THR A 11 -18.18 -13.50 -7.90
C THR A 11 -17.19 -12.52 -7.26
N LEU A 12 -17.22 -12.34 -5.94
CA LEU A 12 -16.27 -11.46 -5.24
C LEU A 12 -15.07 -12.27 -4.75
N THR A 13 -13.91 -11.63 -4.60
CA THR A 13 -12.83 -12.22 -3.79
C THR A 13 -13.29 -12.41 -2.34
N PRO A 14 -12.74 -13.38 -1.57
CA PRO A 14 -13.10 -13.53 -0.16
C PRO A 14 -12.79 -12.26 0.64
N GLU A 15 -11.76 -11.50 0.25
CA GLU A 15 -11.44 -10.20 0.83
C GLU A 15 -12.55 -9.17 0.56
N ALA A 16 -13.02 -9.06 -0.69
CA ALA A 16 -14.11 -8.15 -1.07
C ALA A 16 -15.46 -8.56 -0.45
N ALA A 17 -15.74 -9.86 -0.39
CA ALA A 17 -16.93 -10.40 0.27
C ALA A 17 -16.90 -10.11 1.78
N SER A 18 -15.73 -10.25 2.42
CA SER A 18 -15.55 -9.91 3.83
C SER A 18 -15.86 -8.44 4.08
N VAL A 19 -15.32 -7.50 3.30
CA VAL A 19 -15.61 -6.06 3.42
C VAL A 19 -17.11 -5.79 3.25
N LEU A 20 -17.76 -6.42 2.28
CA LEU A 20 -19.20 -6.27 2.06
C LEU A 20 -20.01 -6.77 3.26
N ASN A 21 -19.66 -7.92 3.84
CA ASN A 21 -20.33 -8.46 5.02
C ASN A 21 -20.15 -7.56 6.25
N HIS A 22 -18.94 -7.04 6.48
CA HIS A 22 -18.69 -6.06 7.54
C HIS A 22 -19.51 -4.78 7.34
N SER A 23 -19.69 -4.35 6.10
CA SER A 23 -20.50 -3.18 5.75
C SER A 23 -22.00 -3.40 6.04
N ILE A 24 -22.50 -4.60 5.78
CA ILE A 24 -23.89 -5.01 6.08
C ILE A 24 -24.08 -5.06 7.61
N ALA A 25 -23.14 -5.66 8.33
CA ALA A 25 -23.15 -5.71 9.78
C ALA A 25 -23.13 -4.29 10.39
N GLU A 26 -22.32 -3.39 9.84
CA GLU A 26 -22.25 -1.99 10.30
C GLU A 26 -23.56 -1.23 10.03
N ALA A 27 -24.20 -1.44 8.87
CA ALA A 27 -25.51 -0.87 8.57
C ALA A 27 -26.60 -1.39 9.53
N SER A 28 -26.56 -2.70 9.85
CA SER A 28 -27.46 -3.35 10.81
C SER A 28 -27.27 -2.78 12.21
N ARG A 29 -26.01 -2.66 12.67
CA ARG A 29 -25.64 -2.10 13.98
C ARG A 29 -26.14 -0.66 14.16
N ARG A 30 -26.19 0.13 13.09
CA ARG A 30 -26.70 1.52 13.09
C ARG A 30 -28.21 1.64 12.84
N ASN A 31 -28.91 0.51 12.66
CA ASN A 31 -30.33 0.47 12.29
C ASN A 31 -30.65 1.28 11.01
N HIS A 32 -29.76 1.22 10.02
CA HIS A 32 -29.97 1.85 8.73
C HIS A 32 -30.82 0.94 7.84
N GLY A 33 -31.78 1.54 7.11
CA GLY A 33 -32.71 0.80 6.26
C GLY A 33 -32.07 0.08 5.06
N GLN A 34 -30.85 0.46 4.67
CA GLN A 34 -30.13 -0.11 3.53
C GLN A 34 -28.61 -0.04 3.73
N THR A 35 -27.90 -1.02 3.14
CA THR A 35 -26.44 -0.98 3.00
C THR A 35 -26.06 -0.14 1.78
N THR A 36 -25.28 0.92 1.98
CA THR A 36 -24.93 1.92 0.95
C THR A 36 -23.41 1.93 0.64
N PRO A 37 -22.95 2.55 -0.47
CA PRO A 37 -21.52 2.71 -0.75
C PRO A 37 -20.74 3.43 0.35
N LEU A 38 -21.40 4.32 1.12
CA LEU A 38 -20.80 4.98 2.28
C LEU A 38 -20.40 3.99 3.38
N HIS A 39 -21.18 2.93 3.61
CA HIS A 39 -20.83 1.89 4.57
C HIS A 39 -19.56 1.16 4.12
N VAL A 40 -19.50 0.79 2.83
CA VAL A 40 -18.33 0.11 2.26
C VAL A 40 -17.08 1.00 2.35
N ALA A 41 -17.18 2.28 1.99
CA ALA A 41 -16.09 3.23 2.11
C ALA A 41 -15.62 3.39 3.57
N ALA A 42 -16.55 3.51 4.52
CA ALA A 42 -16.23 3.61 5.94
C ALA A 42 -15.54 2.35 6.48
N THR A 43 -16.01 1.16 6.11
CA THR A 43 -15.38 -0.12 6.47
C THR A 43 -13.97 -0.22 5.90
N LEU A 44 -13.75 0.19 4.64
CA LEU A 44 -12.43 0.19 4.00
C LEU A 44 -11.45 1.17 4.65
N LEU A 45 -11.93 2.32 5.12
CA LEU A 45 -11.13 3.32 5.83
C LEU A 45 -10.86 2.95 7.29
N GLY A 46 -11.76 2.20 7.93
CA GLY A 46 -11.62 1.76 9.32
C GLY A 46 -10.48 0.77 9.55
N SER A 47 -9.95 0.14 8.48
CA SER A 47 -8.77 -0.70 8.57
C SER A 47 -7.49 0.15 8.52
N PRO A 48 -6.65 0.15 9.58
CA PRO A 48 -5.44 0.97 9.64
C PRO A 48 -4.45 0.67 8.50
N SER A 49 -4.33 -0.60 8.14
CA SER A 49 -3.52 -1.11 7.02
C SER A 49 -4.31 -1.25 5.71
N GLY A 50 -5.53 -0.70 5.65
CA GLY A 50 -6.41 -0.81 4.50
C GLY A 50 -5.83 -0.16 3.25
N PHE A 51 -5.97 -0.84 2.12
CA PHE A 51 -5.47 -0.36 0.82
C PHE A 51 -6.01 1.03 0.43
N LEU A 52 -7.29 1.29 0.70
CA LEU A 52 -7.90 2.61 0.46
C LEU A 52 -7.25 3.72 1.30
N ARG A 53 -6.94 3.45 2.58
CA ARG A 53 -6.29 4.41 3.47
C ARG A 53 -4.89 4.76 2.97
N GLN A 54 -4.13 3.76 2.53
CA GLN A 54 -2.81 3.96 1.91
C GLN A 54 -2.90 4.76 0.60
N ALA A 55 -3.90 4.49 -0.22
CA ALA A 55 -4.14 5.26 -1.44
C ALA A 55 -4.49 6.73 -1.14
N CYS A 56 -5.32 6.99 -0.13
CA CYS A 56 -5.61 8.34 0.35
C CYS A 56 -4.32 9.08 0.77
N ILE A 57 -3.44 8.41 1.52
CA ILE A 57 -2.15 8.98 1.92
C ILE A 57 -1.29 9.30 0.69
N LYS A 58 -1.14 8.35 -0.24
CA LYS A 58 -0.27 8.54 -1.42
C LYS A 58 -0.80 9.57 -2.42
N SER A 59 -2.12 9.73 -2.52
CA SER A 59 -2.77 10.61 -3.50
C SER A 59 -2.66 12.10 -3.20
N HIS A 60 -2.25 12.47 -1.98
CA HIS A 60 -2.19 13.85 -1.52
C HIS A 60 -0.76 14.39 -1.54
N PRO A 61 -0.40 15.26 -2.52
CA PRO A 61 0.99 15.68 -2.74
C PRO A 61 1.56 16.64 -1.70
N ASN A 62 0.74 17.25 -0.83
CA ASN A 62 1.17 18.38 0.01
C ASN A 62 1.00 18.21 1.53
N SER A 63 0.45 17.09 2.03
CA SER A 63 0.43 16.73 3.48
C SER A 63 -0.60 15.63 3.76
N SER A 64 -0.37 14.40 3.31
CA SER A 64 -1.13 13.26 3.81
C SER A 64 -0.65 12.87 5.22
N HIS A 65 -0.87 13.77 6.18
CA HIS A 65 -0.61 13.50 7.59
C HIS A 65 -1.63 12.45 8.07
N PRO A 66 -1.26 11.50 8.95
CA PRO A 66 -2.19 10.55 9.59
C PRO A 66 -3.47 11.16 10.16
N LEU A 67 -3.46 12.47 10.46
CA LEU A 67 -4.58 13.24 10.99
C LEU A 67 -5.66 13.53 9.93
N GLN A 68 -5.29 13.69 8.65
CA GLN A 68 -6.27 13.91 7.58
C GLN A 68 -7.05 12.64 7.25
N CYS A 69 -6.39 11.47 7.26
CA CYS A 69 -7.10 10.20 7.16
C CYS A 69 -8.06 9.99 8.33
N ARG A 70 -7.68 10.42 9.53
CA ARG A 70 -8.59 10.40 10.69
C ARG A 70 -9.77 11.36 10.50
N ALA A 71 -9.55 12.55 9.95
CA ALA A 71 -10.64 13.46 9.61
C ALA A 71 -11.59 12.87 8.56
N LEU A 72 -11.05 12.15 7.56
CA LEU A 72 -11.84 11.44 6.56
C LEU A 72 -12.73 10.37 7.21
N GLU A 73 -12.18 9.53 8.09
CA GLU A 73 -12.95 8.54 8.87
C GLU A 73 -14.10 9.19 9.65
N LEU A 74 -13.85 10.36 10.26
CA LEU A 74 -14.87 11.12 10.98
C LEU A 74 -15.94 11.68 10.03
N CYS A 75 -15.57 12.24 8.88
CA CYS A 75 -16.52 12.73 7.88
C CYS A 75 -17.45 11.61 7.39
N PHE A 76 -16.92 10.40 7.15
CA PHE A 76 -17.74 9.24 6.82
C PHE A 76 -18.66 8.83 7.98
N SER A 77 -18.17 8.86 9.22
CA SER A 77 -19.00 8.55 10.39
C SER A 77 -20.17 9.52 10.54
N VAL A 78 -19.93 10.82 10.37
CA VAL A 78 -20.98 11.86 10.39
C VAL A 78 -21.94 11.70 9.21
N ALA A 79 -21.44 11.37 8.02
CA ALA A 79 -22.29 11.12 6.86
C ALA A 79 -23.20 9.89 7.07
N LEU A 80 -22.70 8.85 7.74
CA LEU A 80 -23.48 7.68 8.12
C LEU A 80 -24.56 8.03 9.15
N GLU A 81 -24.27 8.87 10.14
CA GLU A 81 -25.25 9.33 11.14
C GLU A 81 -26.41 10.14 10.54
N ARG A 82 -26.18 10.76 9.39
CA ARG A 82 -27.22 11.51 8.63
C ARG A 82 -28.11 10.61 7.79
N LEU A 83 -27.82 9.30 7.68
CA LEU A 83 -28.64 8.39 6.90
C LEU A 83 -30.00 8.12 7.59
N PRO A 84 -31.07 7.89 6.81
CA PRO A 84 -32.36 7.54 7.39
C PRO A 84 -32.27 6.25 8.24
N THR A 85 -32.61 6.36 9.51
CA THR A 85 -32.78 5.23 10.41
C THR A 85 -34.14 4.57 10.15
N ALA A 86 -34.13 3.25 10.00
CA ALA A 86 -35.37 2.50 9.80
C ALA A 86 -36.00 2.21 11.16
N GLN A 87 -37.07 2.95 11.49
CA GLN A 87 -37.75 2.83 12.79
C GLN A 87 -38.53 1.51 12.97
N ASN A 88 -38.62 0.64 11.94
CA ASN A 88 -39.47 -0.55 11.93
C ASN A 88 -38.81 -1.79 11.28
N LEU A 89 -37.50 -2.01 11.43
CA LEU A 89 -36.89 -3.28 11.03
C LEU A 89 -37.13 -4.34 12.11
N SER A 90 -37.71 -5.48 11.72
CA SER A 90 -37.76 -6.65 12.59
C SER A 90 -36.33 -7.05 13.00
N PRO A 91 -36.04 -7.23 14.29
CA PRO A 91 -34.71 -7.62 14.74
C PRO A 91 -34.31 -8.97 14.13
N GLY A 92 -33.17 -9.00 13.42
CA GLY A 92 -32.61 -10.22 12.83
C GLY A 92 -32.63 -10.32 11.30
N LEU A 93 -33.04 -9.27 10.57
CA LEU A 93 -32.91 -9.23 9.10
C LEU A 93 -31.79 -8.28 8.66
N ASP A 94 -30.84 -8.78 7.88
CA ASP A 94 -29.78 -7.96 7.27
C ASP A 94 -30.36 -6.85 6.38
N PRO A 95 -29.83 -5.62 6.44
CA PRO A 95 -30.32 -4.51 5.64
C PRO A 95 -30.09 -4.76 4.14
N PRO A 96 -31.11 -4.55 3.28
CA PRO A 96 -30.96 -4.76 1.84
C PRO A 96 -29.90 -3.84 1.24
N ILE A 97 -29.26 -4.29 0.17
CA ILE A 97 -28.28 -3.47 -0.57
C ILE A 97 -28.98 -2.36 -1.35
N SER A 98 -28.47 -1.14 -1.27
CA SER A 98 -29.00 -0.01 -2.03
C SER A 98 -28.70 -0.11 -3.52
N ASN A 99 -29.53 0.55 -4.35
CA ASN A 99 -29.33 0.57 -5.81
C ASN A 99 -27.96 1.14 -6.22
N ALA A 100 -27.45 2.12 -5.45
CA ALA A 100 -26.13 2.70 -5.67
C ALA A 100 -25.00 1.70 -5.44
N LEU A 101 -25.07 0.91 -4.36
CA LEU A 101 -24.09 -0.13 -4.08
C LEU A 101 -24.19 -1.29 -5.08
N MET A 102 -25.40 -1.67 -5.46
CA MET A 102 -25.63 -2.64 -6.54
C MET A 102 -25.01 -2.17 -7.87
N ALA A 103 -25.14 -0.88 -8.21
CA ALA A 103 -24.52 -0.30 -9.40
C ALA A 103 -23.00 -0.31 -9.32
N ALA A 104 -22.42 0.01 -8.15
CA ALA A 104 -20.98 -0.06 -7.92
C ALA A 104 -20.45 -1.49 -8.09
N LEU A 105 -21.12 -2.50 -7.54
CA LEU A 105 -20.76 -3.91 -7.69
C LEU A 105 -20.79 -4.35 -9.17
N LYS A 106 -21.83 -3.96 -9.91
CA LYS A 106 -21.94 -4.25 -11.35
C LYS A 106 -20.83 -3.55 -12.17
N ARG A 107 -20.45 -2.32 -11.81
CA ARG A 107 -19.32 -1.62 -12.44
C ARG A 107 -18.01 -2.37 -12.19
N ALA A 108 -17.76 -2.79 -10.95
CA ALA A 108 -16.56 -3.57 -10.60
C ALA A 108 -16.48 -4.89 -11.39
N GLN A 109 -17.62 -5.58 -11.53
CA GLN A 109 -17.73 -6.78 -12.38
C GLN A 109 -17.46 -6.49 -13.86
N ALA A 110 -17.95 -5.37 -14.39
CA ALA A 110 -17.75 -5.00 -15.79
C ALA A 110 -16.27 -4.69 -16.12
N HIS A 111 -15.52 -4.12 -15.18
CA HIS A 111 -14.09 -3.83 -15.36
C HIS A 111 -13.26 -5.10 -15.55
N GLN A 112 -13.60 -6.17 -14.83
CA GLN A 112 -12.94 -7.47 -14.98
C GLN A 112 -13.21 -8.11 -16.36
N ARG A 113 -14.38 -7.87 -16.96
CA ARG A 113 -14.71 -8.39 -18.31
C ARG A 113 -13.92 -7.71 -19.44
N ARG A 114 -13.36 -6.51 -19.23
CA ARG A 114 -12.57 -5.80 -20.25
C ARG A 114 -11.09 -6.23 -20.29
N GLY A 115 -10.63 -6.99 -19.30
CA GLY A 115 -9.23 -7.46 -19.21
C GLY A 115 -8.93 -8.79 -19.91
N CYS A 116 -9.94 -9.54 -20.37
CA CYS A 116 -9.75 -10.81 -21.09
C CYS A 116 -10.21 -10.69 -22.55
N PRO A 117 -9.30 -10.53 -23.53
CA PRO A 117 -9.57 -10.95 -24.90
C PRO A 117 -9.52 -12.49 -24.96
N GLU A 118 -10.44 -13.11 -25.70
CA GLU A 118 -10.60 -14.57 -25.88
C GLU A 118 -11.15 -15.37 -24.69
N GLN A 119 -12.48 -15.44 -24.61
CA GLN A 119 -13.20 -16.72 -24.75
C GLN A 119 -14.71 -16.47 -24.78
N GLN A 120 -15.29 -16.56 -25.97
CA GLN A 120 -16.71 -16.83 -26.13
C GLN A 120 -17.00 -18.22 -25.53
N GLN A 121 -17.97 -18.25 -24.61
CA GLN A 121 -18.71 -19.42 -24.14
C GLN A 121 -17.94 -20.50 -23.34
N GLN A 122 -17.67 -20.23 -22.06
CA GLN A 122 -17.72 -21.24 -20.99
C GLN A 122 -18.30 -20.65 -19.68
N PRO A 123 -18.89 -21.46 -18.77
CA PRO A 123 -19.81 -20.99 -17.73
C PRO A 123 -19.17 -20.16 -16.61
N LEU A 124 -19.97 -19.22 -16.09
CA LEU A 124 -19.75 -18.20 -15.05
C LEU A 124 -19.28 -18.74 -13.67
N LEU A 125 -18.12 -19.37 -13.53
CA LEU A 125 -17.72 -19.99 -12.24
C LEU A 125 -16.39 -19.52 -11.63
N ALA A 126 -15.63 -18.61 -12.27
CA ALA A 126 -14.34 -18.14 -11.72
C ALA A 126 -14.09 -16.63 -11.91
N VAL A 127 -15.15 -15.82 -12.08
CA VAL A 127 -15.01 -14.35 -12.15
C VAL A 127 -14.87 -13.83 -10.73
N LYS A 128 -13.63 -13.54 -10.30
CA LYS A 128 -13.31 -13.05 -8.96
C LYS A 128 -13.03 -11.56 -9.04
N VAL A 129 -14.01 -10.73 -8.65
CA VAL A 129 -13.84 -9.28 -8.59
C VAL A 129 -12.88 -8.93 -7.47
N GLU A 130 -11.73 -8.40 -7.87
CA GLU A 130 -10.69 -7.92 -6.96
C GLU A 130 -11.17 -6.76 -6.09
N LEU A 131 -10.61 -6.69 -4.88
CA LEU A 131 -10.96 -5.68 -3.89
C LEU A 131 -10.67 -4.26 -4.42
N GLU A 132 -9.61 -4.11 -5.17
CA GLU A 132 -9.16 -2.86 -5.77
C GLU A 132 -10.19 -2.33 -6.78
N GLN A 133 -10.77 -3.22 -7.61
CA GLN A 133 -11.83 -2.84 -8.55
C GLN A 133 -13.13 -2.48 -7.85
N LEU A 134 -13.43 -3.14 -6.72
CA LEU A 134 -14.52 -2.73 -5.85
C LEU A 134 -14.27 -1.32 -5.28
N ILE A 135 -13.07 -1.05 -4.75
CA ILE A 135 -12.70 0.27 -4.21
C ILE A 135 -12.84 1.35 -5.28
N ILE A 136 -12.30 1.13 -6.47
CA ILE A 136 -12.43 2.08 -7.60
C ILE A 136 -13.91 2.38 -7.89
N SER A 137 -14.75 1.35 -7.94
CA SER A 137 -16.18 1.48 -8.26
C SER A 137 -16.99 2.19 -7.16
N ILE A 138 -16.53 2.10 -5.90
CA ILE A 138 -17.09 2.81 -4.74
C ILE A 138 -16.67 4.29 -4.75
N LEU A 139 -15.42 4.59 -5.10
CA LEU A 139 -14.91 5.96 -5.22
C LEU A 139 -15.64 6.77 -6.30
N ASP A 140 -16.08 6.10 -7.38
CA ASP A 140 -16.89 6.70 -8.44
C ASP A 140 -18.33 7.05 -8.01
N ASP A 141 -18.78 6.63 -6.82
CA ASP A 141 -20.12 6.97 -6.34
C ASP A 141 -20.21 8.46 -5.92
N PRO A 142 -21.21 9.21 -6.39
CA PRO A 142 -21.35 10.63 -6.07
C PRO A 142 -21.48 10.92 -4.57
N SER A 143 -22.10 10.01 -3.79
CA SER A 143 -22.27 10.20 -2.35
C SER A 143 -20.94 10.10 -1.60
N VAL A 144 -20.11 9.13 -1.99
CA VAL A 144 -18.76 8.92 -1.45
C VAL A 144 -17.85 10.08 -1.85
N SER A 145 -17.87 10.47 -3.12
CA SER A 145 -17.07 11.59 -3.65
C SER A 145 -17.38 12.93 -2.95
N ARG A 146 -18.65 13.17 -2.61
CA ARG A 146 -19.06 14.34 -1.83
C ARG A 146 -18.43 14.33 -0.43
N VAL A 147 -18.53 13.22 0.31
CA VAL A 147 -17.95 13.11 1.67
C VAL A 147 -16.42 13.23 1.65
N MET A 148 -15.76 12.64 0.65
CA MET A 148 -14.31 12.79 0.48
C MET A 148 -13.93 14.27 0.28
N ARG A 149 -14.70 15.02 -0.52
CA ARG A 149 -14.46 16.44 -0.74
C ARG A 149 -14.65 17.26 0.54
N GLU A 150 -15.61 16.91 1.41
CA GLU A 150 -15.79 17.53 2.72
C GLU A 150 -14.55 17.35 3.62
N ALA A 151 -13.84 16.22 3.48
CA ALA A 151 -12.58 15.94 4.17
C ALA A 151 -11.33 16.45 3.42
N SER A 152 -11.48 17.29 2.39
CA SER A 152 -10.39 17.77 1.52
C SER A 152 -9.67 16.69 0.71
N PHE A 153 -10.30 15.54 0.49
CA PHE A 153 -9.82 14.48 -0.40
C PHE A 153 -10.46 14.56 -1.79
N SER A 154 -9.67 14.27 -2.82
CA SER A 154 -10.13 14.17 -4.20
C SER A 154 -10.32 12.70 -4.56
N SER A 155 -11.58 12.25 -4.63
CA SER A 155 -11.90 10.88 -5.08
C SER A 155 -11.20 10.51 -6.41
N PRO A 156 -11.20 11.37 -7.46
CA PRO A 156 -10.47 11.08 -8.70
C PRO A 156 -8.95 10.92 -8.52
N SER A 157 -8.35 11.68 -7.61
CA SER A 157 -6.90 11.57 -7.33
C SER A 157 -6.57 10.27 -6.61
N VAL A 158 -7.37 9.90 -5.60
CA VAL A 158 -7.25 8.61 -4.89
C VAL A 158 -7.42 7.43 -5.85
N LYS A 159 -8.43 7.51 -6.72
CA LYS A 159 -8.67 6.52 -7.77
C LYS A 159 -7.46 6.38 -8.71
N ALA A 160 -6.91 7.48 -9.20
CA ALA A 160 -5.75 7.46 -10.09
C ALA A 160 -4.52 6.81 -9.41
N THR A 161 -4.30 7.07 -8.12
CA THR A 161 -3.22 6.43 -7.35
C THR A 161 -3.42 4.92 -7.22
N ILE A 162 -4.67 4.47 -7.05
CA ILE A 162 -5.01 3.04 -7.02
C ILE A 162 -4.74 2.41 -8.39
N GLU A 163 -5.26 2.99 -9.48
CA GLU A 163 -5.06 2.48 -10.84
C GLU A 163 -3.57 2.41 -11.23
N GLN A 164 -2.77 3.40 -10.83
CA GLN A 164 -1.31 3.38 -11.02
C GLN A 164 -0.65 2.24 -10.24
N SER A 165 -1.11 1.96 -9.02
CA SER A 165 -0.56 0.88 -8.19
C SER A 165 -0.89 -0.49 -8.78
N LEU A 166 -2.11 -0.70 -9.30
CA LEU A 166 -2.47 -1.93 -10.02
C LEU A 166 -1.56 -2.14 -11.24
N ASN A 167 -1.38 -1.12 -12.08
CA ASN A 167 -0.55 -1.22 -13.29
C ASN A 167 0.93 -1.48 -12.98
N ALA A 168 1.45 -0.96 -11.86
CA ALA A 168 2.81 -1.24 -11.41
C ALA A 168 2.99 -2.70 -10.98
N SER A 169 1.99 -3.30 -10.33
CA SER A 169 1.98 -4.71 -9.93
C SER A 169 1.89 -5.68 -11.12
N THR A 170 1.21 -5.30 -12.21
CA THR A 170 1.16 -6.12 -13.43
C THR A 170 2.49 -6.11 -14.21
N ASN A 171 3.23 -4.99 -14.18
CA ASN A 171 4.52 -4.88 -14.87
C ASN A 171 5.69 -5.55 -14.13
N SER A 172 5.56 -5.90 -12.85
CA SER A 172 6.57 -6.69 -12.12
C SER A 172 6.63 -8.16 -12.55
N ASN A 173 5.62 -8.67 -13.27
CA ASN A 173 5.57 -10.07 -13.73
C ASN A 173 6.06 -10.27 -15.17
N SER A 174 6.55 -9.23 -15.85
CA SER A 174 7.02 -9.31 -17.25
C SER A 174 8.51 -9.00 -17.44
N ALA A 175 9.28 -8.79 -16.36
CA ALA A 175 10.71 -8.47 -16.43
C ALA A 175 11.64 -9.68 -16.23
N ALA A 176 11.17 -10.89 -16.59
CA ALA A 176 11.97 -12.11 -16.58
C ALA A 176 11.94 -12.80 -17.95
N ASN A 177 12.26 -12.08 -19.03
CA ASN A 177 12.91 -12.68 -20.20
C ASN A 177 13.37 -11.62 -21.21
N SER A 178 14.50 -11.93 -21.86
CA SER A 178 15.29 -11.11 -22.80
C SER A 178 16.40 -10.34 -22.09
N GLY A 179 17.62 -10.86 -21.97
CA GLY A 179 18.36 -11.59 -23.01
C GLY A 179 19.33 -10.61 -23.65
N ILE A 180 20.59 -10.82 -23.30
CA ILE A 180 21.82 -10.15 -23.75
C ILE A 180 21.82 -9.97 -25.28
N GLY A 181 22.21 -8.79 -25.76
CA GLY A 181 22.44 -8.56 -27.20
C GLY A 181 23.20 -7.27 -27.49
N LEU A 182 24.51 -7.40 -27.67
CA LEU A 182 25.42 -6.38 -28.20
C LEU A 182 25.04 -5.97 -29.64
N GLY A 183 25.46 -4.77 -30.02
CA GLY A 183 24.92 -4.03 -31.17
C GLY A 183 25.35 -4.47 -32.56
N PHE A 184 24.77 -3.82 -33.57
CA PHE A 184 25.43 -3.44 -34.83
C PHE A 184 24.56 -2.40 -35.58
N ARG A 185 25.21 -1.47 -36.28
CA ARG A 185 24.62 -0.34 -37.00
C ARG A 185 24.63 -0.62 -38.52
N ALA A 186 23.65 -0.02 -39.21
CA ALA A 186 23.62 0.40 -40.63
C ALA A 186 23.01 -0.58 -41.68
N PRO A 187 22.67 -0.13 -42.91
CA PRO A 187 21.46 0.65 -43.23
C PRO A 187 20.71 0.14 -44.49
N GLY A 188 19.40 0.42 -44.64
CA GLY A 188 18.75 0.41 -45.95
C GLY A 188 17.31 -0.12 -46.02
N ALA A 189 16.48 0.62 -46.77
CA ALA A 189 15.19 0.26 -47.39
C ALA A 189 13.87 0.39 -46.59
N VAL A 190 13.19 1.53 -46.86
CA VAL A 190 11.73 1.80 -47.11
C VAL A 190 10.77 0.60 -47.17
N ALA A 191 9.47 0.63 -46.81
CA ALA A 191 8.41 1.65 -46.59
C ALA A 191 7.34 1.03 -45.63
N VAL A 192 6.37 1.66 -44.95
CA VAL A 192 5.35 2.71 -45.26
C VAL A 192 4.79 3.23 -43.91
N PRO A 193 4.46 4.53 -43.73
CA PRO A 193 3.89 5.05 -42.48
C PRO A 193 2.35 5.10 -42.51
N ALA A 194 1.71 4.62 -41.43
CA ALA A 194 0.32 4.94 -41.09
C ALA A 194 0.26 6.23 -40.24
N PRO A 195 -0.82 7.03 -40.30
CA PRO A 195 -0.78 8.45 -39.95
C PRO A 195 -0.82 8.67 -38.43
N VAL A 196 0.18 9.39 -37.94
CA VAL A 196 0.19 10.03 -36.62
C VAL A 196 -0.13 11.53 -36.78
N THR A 197 -1.27 11.96 -36.26
CA THR A 197 -1.54 13.37 -35.90
C THR A 197 -2.04 13.37 -34.46
N ASN A 198 -1.15 13.59 -33.50
CA ASN A 198 -0.77 14.88 -32.90
C ASN A 198 -1.86 15.49 -32.01
N ARG A 199 -1.58 15.56 -30.70
CA ARG A 199 -1.43 16.86 -30.04
C ARG A 199 -0.52 16.80 -28.81
N ASN A 200 0.59 17.49 -28.95
CA ASN A 200 1.52 17.89 -27.90
C ASN A 200 0.79 18.66 -26.79
N LEU A 201 1.03 18.29 -25.54
CA LEU A 201 1.04 19.22 -24.41
C LEU A 201 2.50 19.44 -24.04
N TYR A 202 2.93 20.69 -24.19
CA TYR A 202 4.27 21.16 -23.89
C TYR A 202 4.57 20.95 -22.38
N VAL A 203 5.40 19.97 -22.04
CA VAL A 203 5.90 19.75 -20.68
C VAL A 203 7.31 20.33 -20.60
N ASN A 204 7.49 21.32 -19.74
CA ASN A 204 8.77 21.97 -19.46
C ASN A 204 9.87 20.92 -19.10
N PRO A 205 11.04 20.94 -19.76
CA PRO A 205 12.17 20.04 -19.43
C PRO A 205 12.69 20.22 -18.00
N ARG A 206 12.35 21.33 -17.32
CA ARG A 206 12.74 21.57 -15.93
C ARG A 206 11.93 20.77 -14.89
N LEU A 207 10.86 20.08 -15.28
CA LEU A 207 10.04 19.25 -14.37
C LEU A 207 10.32 17.74 -14.48
N GLN A 208 11.00 17.27 -15.53
CA GLN A 208 11.39 15.86 -15.64
C GLN A 208 12.54 15.46 -14.71
N GLN A 209 13.27 16.44 -14.16
CA GLN A 209 14.31 16.17 -13.18
C GLN A 209 13.77 15.92 -11.75
N GLY A 210 12.44 16.06 -11.55
CA GLY A 210 11.81 15.97 -10.24
C GLY A 210 11.00 14.70 -9.95
N ILE A 211 10.71 13.82 -10.92
CA ILE A 211 9.67 12.77 -10.71
C ILE A 211 10.21 11.33 -10.83
N VAL A 212 11.36 11.10 -11.45
CA VAL A 212 11.99 9.76 -11.52
C VAL A 212 13.06 9.55 -10.43
N GLY A 213 13.36 10.58 -9.63
CA GLY A 213 14.37 10.53 -8.57
C GLY A 213 13.84 10.35 -7.14
N GLN A 214 12.54 10.55 -6.87
CA GLN A 214 12.08 10.75 -5.49
C GLN A 214 11.98 9.48 -4.64
N SER A 215 11.69 8.30 -5.19
CA SER A 215 11.66 7.06 -4.39
C SER A 215 13.06 6.60 -3.96
N GLY A 216 14.07 6.84 -4.82
CA GLY A 216 15.48 6.63 -4.49
C GLY A 216 16.05 7.74 -3.62
N ALA A 217 15.71 9.00 -3.88
CA ALA A 217 16.16 10.15 -3.10
C ALA A 217 15.59 10.12 -1.68
N GLN A 218 14.29 9.88 -1.50
CA GLN A 218 13.67 9.78 -0.18
C GLN A 218 14.26 8.60 0.62
N ARG A 219 14.47 7.45 -0.01
CA ARG A 219 15.12 6.30 0.63
C ARG A 219 16.58 6.60 0.97
N ASN A 220 17.31 7.29 0.09
CA ASN A 220 18.68 7.74 0.36
C ASN A 220 18.73 8.79 1.47
N ASP A 221 17.73 9.67 1.57
CA ASP A 221 17.61 10.66 2.65
C ASP A 221 17.33 9.98 3.99
N GLU A 222 16.48 8.95 4.01
CA GLU A 222 16.24 8.10 5.18
C GLU A 222 17.51 7.35 5.60
N VAL A 223 18.20 6.71 4.65
CA VAL A 223 19.49 6.04 4.91
C VAL A 223 20.54 7.02 5.42
N LYS A 224 20.62 8.23 4.83
CA LYS A 224 21.54 9.28 5.25
C LYS A 224 21.22 9.77 6.67
N LYS A 225 19.94 9.92 7.03
CA LYS A 225 19.52 10.27 8.40
C LYS A 225 19.93 9.19 9.41
N VAL A 226 19.75 7.91 9.07
CA VAL A 226 20.17 6.80 9.96
C VAL A 226 21.69 6.81 10.16
N ILE A 227 22.45 6.98 9.08
CA ILE A 227 23.91 7.08 9.14
C ILE A 227 24.34 8.29 9.96
N ASP A 228 23.71 9.45 9.78
CA ASP A 228 23.98 10.66 10.56
C ASP A 228 23.74 10.44 12.07
N ILE A 229 22.67 9.74 12.44
CA ILE A 229 22.40 9.37 13.84
C ILE A 229 23.49 8.44 14.39
N LEU A 230 23.95 7.46 13.60
CA LEU A 230 25.04 6.55 13.99
C LEU A 230 26.39 7.26 14.15
N LEU A 231 26.58 8.40 13.48
CA LEU A 231 27.79 9.24 13.54
C LEU A 231 27.76 10.28 14.68
N LYS A 232 26.61 10.53 15.32
CA LYS A 232 26.51 11.46 16.46
C LYS A 232 27.34 10.98 17.66
N SER A 233 27.79 11.91 18.50
CA SER A 233 28.53 11.58 19.74
C SER A 233 27.64 11.10 20.89
N LYS A 234 26.33 11.39 20.83
CA LYS A 234 25.32 10.97 21.83
C LYS A 234 24.08 10.45 21.10
N LYS A 235 23.35 9.52 21.74
CA LYS A 235 22.09 8.92 21.22
C LYS A 235 22.24 8.23 19.85
N ARG A 236 23.20 7.31 19.74
CA ARG A 236 23.56 6.59 18.50
C ARG A 236 22.63 5.42 18.16
N ASN A 237 21.40 5.41 18.69
CA ASN A 237 20.47 4.28 18.57
C ASN A 237 19.30 4.70 17.67
N PRO A 238 19.40 4.55 16.34
CA PRO A 238 18.28 4.85 15.44
C PRO A 238 17.17 3.81 15.60
N VAL A 239 15.93 4.27 15.77
CA VAL A 239 14.74 3.42 15.74
C VAL A 239 13.90 3.82 14.53
N LEU A 240 13.74 2.90 13.59
CA LEU A 240 12.93 3.11 12.39
C LEU A 240 11.48 2.74 12.70
N VAL A 241 10.59 3.73 12.66
CA VAL A 241 9.15 3.56 12.87
C VAL A 241 8.43 4.09 11.63
N GLY A 242 7.67 3.23 10.95
CA GLY A 242 6.89 3.63 9.77
C GLY A 242 6.20 2.46 9.08
N GLU A 243 5.15 2.76 8.32
CA GLU A 243 4.43 1.81 7.46
C GLU A 243 5.17 1.50 6.13
N SER A 244 6.28 2.20 5.86
CA SER A 244 7.18 1.94 4.73
C SER A 244 8.18 0.84 5.09
N GLU A 245 8.47 -0.10 4.18
CA GLU A 245 9.35 -1.27 4.35
C GLU A 245 10.69 -0.91 5.05
N PRO A 246 10.78 -0.98 6.40
CA PRO A 246 11.96 -0.49 7.11
C PRO A 246 13.16 -1.44 6.89
N GLN A 247 12.86 -2.68 6.53
CA GLN A 247 13.81 -3.72 6.17
C GLN A 247 14.72 -3.29 5.00
N MET A 248 14.17 -2.57 4.02
CA MET A 248 14.92 -2.11 2.86
C MET A 248 15.91 -1.00 3.21
N VAL A 249 15.52 -0.11 4.12
CA VAL A 249 16.38 0.97 4.65
C VAL A 249 17.51 0.37 5.49
N VAL A 250 17.19 -0.57 6.39
CA VAL A 250 18.20 -1.29 7.19
C VAL A 250 19.18 -2.02 6.29
N LYS A 251 18.70 -2.79 5.30
CA LYS A 251 19.56 -3.52 4.36
C LYS A 251 20.51 -2.60 3.59
N GLU A 252 20.04 -1.43 3.17
CA GLU A 252 20.87 -0.44 2.45
C GLU A 252 21.88 0.25 3.39
N VAL A 253 21.51 0.56 4.63
CA VAL A 253 22.44 1.08 5.66
C VAL A 253 23.56 0.07 5.93
N LEU A 254 23.20 -1.19 6.16
CA LEU A 254 24.16 -2.27 6.41
C LEU A 254 25.08 -2.48 5.20
N LYS A 255 24.53 -2.41 3.98
CA LYS A 255 25.30 -2.47 2.74
C LYS A 255 26.32 -1.33 2.63
N ARG A 256 25.92 -0.08 2.91
CA ARG A 256 26.82 1.09 2.89
C ARG A 256 27.94 1.01 3.91
N ILE A 257 27.64 0.52 5.12
CA ILE A 257 28.64 0.31 6.17
C ILE A 257 29.63 -0.78 5.73
N LYS A 258 29.15 -1.90 5.18
CA LYS A 258 30.00 -3.01 4.71
C LYS A 258 30.87 -2.61 3.50
N SER A 259 30.32 -1.82 2.57
CA SER A 259 31.04 -1.29 1.40
C SER A 259 32.01 -0.16 1.74
N LYS A 260 32.10 0.26 3.02
CA LYS A 260 32.92 1.40 3.48
C LYS A 260 32.60 2.73 2.78
N GLU A 261 31.38 2.89 2.27
CA GLU A 261 30.93 4.11 1.58
C GLU A 261 30.61 5.27 2.54
N VAL A 262 30.73 5.06 3.85
CA VAL A 262 30.29 5.99 4.91
C VAL A 262 31.34 7.06 5.26
N GLY A 263 32.43 7.16 4.48
CA GLY A 263 33.52 8.11 4.72
C GLY A 263 34.48 7.66 5.84
N ASP A 264 35.57 8.41 6.01
CA ASP A 264 36.62 8.10 7.00
C ASP A 264 36.17 8.56 8.39
N GLY A 265 35.64 7.65 9.20
CA GLY A 265 35.01 7.97 10.49
C GLY A 265 34.78 6.74 11.39
N PRO A 266 34.02 6.89 12.50
CA PRO A 266 33.87 5.87 13.54
C PRO A 266 33.14 4.59 13.09
N LEU A 267 32.71 4.52 11.82
CA LEU A 267 32.00 3.40 11.21
C LEU A 267 32.89 2.52 10.32
N LYS A 268 34.18 2.87 10.13
CA LYS A 268 35.12 2.16 9.23
C LYS A 268 35.48 0.74 9.69
N ASN A 269 35.53 0.53 11.00
CA ASN A 269 35.92 -0.72 11.66
C ASN A 269 34.76 -1.28 12.49
N VAL A 270 33.55 -1.28 11.93
CA VAL A 270 32.36 -1.76 12.65
C VAL A 270 31.96 -3.15 12.18
N GLN A 271 31.74 -4.04 13.15
CA GLN A 271 31.17 -5.36 12.88
C GLN A 271 29.65 -5.36 13.07
N LEU A 272 28.95 -6.00 12.13
CA LEU A 272 27.49 -6.12 12.14
C LEU A 272 27.07 -7.45 12.79
N ILE A 273 26.23 -7.38 13.83
CA ILE A 273 25.52 -8.53 14.39
C ILE A 273 24.05 -8.38 14.00
N HIS A 274 23.56 -9.28 13.13
CA HIS A 274 22.14 -9.39 12.84
C HIS A 274 21.50 -10.38 13.80
N LEU A 275 20.46 -9.94 14.48
CA LEU A 275 19.72 -10.75 15.44
C LEU A 275 18.50 -11.37 14.75
N GLU A 276 18.50 -12.69 14.59
CA GLU A 276 17.33 -13.39 14.05
C GLU A 276 16.14 -13.29 15.01
N LYS A 277 14.90 -13.29 14.46
CA LYS A 277 13.61 -13.19 15.18
C LYS A 277 13.39 -14.25 16.30
N GLY A 278 14.36 -15.13 16.57
CA GLY A 278 14.32 -16.16 17.61
C GLY A 278 14.37 -15.65 19.06
N PHE A 279 14.33 -14.34 19.32
CA PHE A 279 14.25 -13.76 20.67
C PHE A 279 12.81 -13.69 21.23
N LEU A 280 11.82 -14.25 20.52
CA LEU A 280 10.42 -14.26 20.91
C LEU A 280 10.05 -15.30 21.98
N ASP A 281 10.90 -16.31 22.22
CA ASP A 281 10.62 -17.33 23.24
C ASP A 281 11.09 -16.87 24.63
N LYS A 282 10.13 -16.45 25.45
CA LYS A 282 10.31 -15.86 26.79
C LYS A 282 11.16 -16.75 27.72
N ALA A 283 11.18 -18.07 27.51
CA ALA A 283 11.95 -19.01 28.31
C ALA A 283 13.47 -18.92 28.05
N HIS A 284 13.89 -18.52 26.85
CA HIS A 284 15.30 -18.57 26.43
C HIS A 284 15.96 -17.18 26.29
N ILE A 285 15.21 -16.09 26.49
CA ILE A 285 15.72 -14.71 26.32
C ILE A 285 16.94 -14.45 27.22
N ALA A 286 16.87 -14.83 28.49
CA ALA A 286 17.95 -14.55 29.45
C ALA A 286 19.26 -15.25 29.05
N ALA A 287 19.19 -16.52 28.63
CA ALA A 287 20.35 -17.27 28.17
C ALA A 287 20.94 -16.69 26.87
N LYS A 288 20.08 -16.32 25.91
CA LYS A 288 20.50 -15.69 24.65
C LYS A 288 21.13 -14.31 24.84
N ILE A 289 20.71 -13.54 25.84
CA ILE A 289 21.34 -12.25 26.17
C ILE A 289 22.77 -12.47 26.70
N VAL A 290 22.98 -13.48 27.54
CA VAL A 290 24.32 -13.82 28.06
C VAL A 290 25.22 -14.27 26.92
N GLU A 291 24.73 -15.13 26.03
CA GLU A 291 25.46 -15.57 24.83
C GLU A 291 25.81 -14.41 23.90
N LEU A 292 24.84 -13.52 23.64
CA LEU A 292 25.04 -12.33 22.84
C LEU A 292 26.08 -11.39 23.47
N GLY A 293 26.09 -11.26 24.80
CA GLY A 293 27.10 -10.53 25.55
C GLY A 293 28.51 -11.07 25.29
N GLY A 294 28.69 -12.40 25.38
CA GLY A 294 29.97 -13.05 25.06
C GLY A 294 30.40 -12.88 23.60
N LEU A 295 29.44 -12.90 22.66
CA LEU A 295 29.71 -12.66 21.24
C LEU A 295 30.16 -11.21 20.97
N ILE A 296 29.52 -10.24 21.61
CA ILE A 296 29.89 -8.82 21.53
C ILE A 296 31.30 -8.62 22.10
N GLU A 297 31.58 -9.15 23.29
CA GLU A 297 32.89 -9.02 23.94
C GLU A 297 34.02 -9.62 23.09
N THR A 298 33.79 -10.81 22.53
CA THR A 298 34.73 -11.47 21.62
C THR A 298 34.99 -10.62 20.37
N ARG A 299 33.94 -10.04 19.77
CA ARG A 299 34.10 -9.18 18.59
C ARG A 299 34.79 -7.86 18.89
N ILE A 300 34.52 -7.25 20.05
CA ILE A 300 35.22 -6.03 20.49
C ILE A 300 36.70 -6.33 20.73
N ARG A 301 37.02 -7.45 21.38
CA ARG A 301 38.41 -7.85 21.66
C ARG A 301 39.22 -8.13 20.39
N ASN A 302 38.57 -8.61 19.33
CA ASN A 302 39.19 -8.85 18.02
C ASN A 302 39.31 -7.58 17.15
N LEU A 303 38.89 -6.41 17.64
CA LEU A 303 38.97 -5.13 16.93
C LEU A 303 39.98 -4.22 17.63
N ASP A 304 41.11 -3.93 16.99
CA ASP A 304 42.15 -3.04 17.55
C ASP A 304 41.63 -1.61 17.78
N CYS A 305 40.67 -1.15 16.96
CA CYS A 305 40.01 0.16 17.04
C CYS A 305 38.66 0.08 16.28
N GLY A 306 37.58 -0.37 16.92
CA GLY A 306 36.31 -0.60 16.23
C GLY A 306 35.07 -0.61 17.13
N GLY A 307 33.90 -0.76 16.51
CA GLY A 307 32.61 -0.82 17.20
C GLY A 307 31.76 -1.99 16.73
N VAL A 308 30.69 -2.28 17.45
CA VAL A 308 29.71 -3.30 17.05
C VAL A 308 28.35 -2.63 16.87
N ILE A 309 27.69 -2.87 15.73
CA ILE A 309 26.30 -2.48 15.52
C ILE A 309 25.44 -3.73 15.59
N LEU A 310 24.42 -3.65 16.43
CA LEU A 310 23.41 -4.68 16.59
C LEU A 310 22.17 -4.28 15.80
N ASP A 311 21.77 -5.13 14.86
CA ASP A 311 20.47 -5.06 14.21
C ASP A 311 19.52 -6.02 14.94
N LEU A 312 18.55 -5.44 15.66
CA LEU A 312 17.61 -6.18 16.50
C LEU A 312 16.42 -6.76 15.72
N GLY A 313 16.40 -6.60 14.39
CA GLY A 313 15.33 -7.10 13.54
C GLY A 313 14.02 -6.30 13.68
N GLY A 314 12.98 -6.78 13.00
CA GLY A 314 11.67 -6.14 12.97
C GLY A 314 10.77 -6.58 14.12
N PHE A 315 10.29 -5.61 14.92
CA PHE A 315 9.18 -5.80 15.86
C PHE A 315 7.86 -5.60 15.11
N GLU A 316 7.12 -6.68 14.91
CA GLU A 316 5.76 -6.61 14.40
C GLU A 316 4.84 -6.55 15.61
N MET A 317 4.28 -5.38 15.88
CA MET A 317 3.24 -5.22 16.90
C MET A 317 1.98 -5.87 16.34
N ALA A 318 1.74 -7.13 16.70
CA ALA A 318 0.45 -7.78 16.46
C ALA A 318 -0.62 -6.97 17.22
N CYS A 319 -1.50 -6.31 16.47
CA CYS A 319 -2.72 -5.69 16.99
C CYS A 319 -3.88 -6.67 16.87
#